data_AF-A0A4P6WXR8-F1
#
_entry.id   AF-A0A4P6WXR8-F1
#
_cell.length_a   1.000
_cell.length_b   1.000
_cell.length_c   1.000
_cell.angle_alpha   90.00
_cell.angle_beta   90.00
_cell.angle_gamma   90.00
#
_symmetry.space_group_name_H-M   'P 1'
#
loop_
_entity.id
_entity.type
_entity.pdbx_description
1 polymer ?
#
loop_
_entity_poly.entity_id
_entity_poly.type
_entity_poly.pdbx_seq_one_letter_code
_entity_poly.pdbx_strand_id
1 'polypeptide(L)' 'MHEFQLPDMTCGHCAGVVGQTLHLADPACKFQVDLPARKVTVQSDEDRAVLAEALADAGYPPA' A
#
# COMPACT_ATOMS: atom_id res chain seq x y z
N MET A 1 9.62 -2.92 -7.88
CA MET A 1 8.18 -3.21 -7.97
C MET A 1 7.85 -4.19 -6.87
N HIS A 2 6.90 -3.85 -6.02
CA HIS A 2 6.56 -4.53 -4.79
C HIS A 2 5.07 -4.87 -4.78
N GLU A 3 4.70 -5.97 -4.14
CA GLU A 3 3.31 -6.40 -3.99
C GLU A 3 3.01 -6.66 -2.51
N PHE A 4 1.85 -6.17 -2.06
CA PHE A 4 1.38 -6.31 -0.69
C PHE A 4 -0.06 -6.83 -0.67
N GLN A 5 -0.31 -7.80 0.19
CA GLN A 5 -1.65 -8.30 0.47
C GLN A 5 -2.18 -7.57 1.71
N LEU A 6 -3.27 -6.81 1.57
CA LEU A 6 -3.82 -5.95 2.60
C LEU A 6 -5.23 -6.44 2.99
N PRO A 7 -5.35 -7.48 3.84
CA PRO A 7 -6.64 -8.11 4.13
C PRO A 7 -7.68 -7.16 4.74
N ASP A 8 -7.24 -6.11 5.44
CA ASP A 8 -8.07 -5.08 6.06
C ASP A 8 -8.55 -3.99 5.07
N MET A 9 -8.03 -3.98 3.84
CA MET A 9 -8.46 -3.07 2.79
C MET A 9 -9.78 -3.56 2.16
N THR A 10 -10.90 -3.19 2.78
CA THR A 10 -12.25 -3.74 2.47
C THR A 10 -13.16 -2.79 1.69
N CYS A 11 -12.80 -1.51 1.56
CA CYS A 11 -13.63 -0.49 0.91
C CYS A 11 -12.76 0.53 0.14
N GLY A 12 -13.36 1.26 -0.81
CA GLY A 12 -12.69 2.32 -1.58
C GLY A 12 -12.08 3.43 -0.72
N HIS A 13 -12.62 3.70 0.47
CA HIS A 13 -11.97 4.61 1.43
C HIS A 13 -10.62 4.08 1.92
N CYS A 14 -10.52 2.77 2.18
CA CYS A 14 -9.27 2.12 2.60
C CYS A 14 -8.21 2.23 1.50
N ALA A 15 -8.61 2.04 0.23
CA ALA A 15 -7.71 2.22 -0.92
C ALA A 15 -7.15 3.65 -1.00
N GLY A 16 -7.97 4.66 -0.67
CA GLY A 16 -7.52 6.05 -0.59
C GLY A 16 -6.45 6.26 0.47
N VAL A 17 -6.66 5.75 1.69
CA VAL A 17 -5.69 5.85 2.79
C VAL A 17 -4.38 5.14 2.43
N VAL A 18 -4.45 3.90 1.93
CA VAL A 18 -3.28 3.14 1.46
C VAL A 18 -2.50 3.92 0.41
N GLY A 19 -3.18 4.52 -0.57
CA GLY A 19 -2.53 5.33 -1.59
C GLY A 19 -1.84 6.58 -1.02
N GLN A 20 -2.47 7.25 -0.06
CA GLN A 20 -1.86 8.40 0.62
C GLN A 20 -0.62 7.99 1.43
N THR A 21 -0.70 6.88 2.17
CA THR A 21 0.44 6.33 2.92
C THR A 21 1.63 6.02 2.01
N LEU A 22 1.39 5.37 0.87
CA LEU A 22 2.44 5.07 -0.12
C LEU A 22 3.03 6.35 -0.71
N HIS A 23 2.22 7.36 -0.99
CA HIS A 23 2.68 8.65 -1.51
C HIS A 23 3.48 9.46 -0.47
N LEU A 24 3.17 9.31 0.83
CA LEU A 24 3.95 9.92 1.91
C LEU A 24 5.31 9.24 2.09
N ALA A 25 5.37 7.92 1.91
CA ALA A 25 6.62 7.16 1.95
C ALA A 25 7.49 7.45 0.71
N ASP A 26 6.89 7.48 -0.48
CA ASP A 26 7.55 7.85 -1.72
C ASP A 26 6.60 8.69 -2.61
N PRO A 27 6.81 10.01 -2.71
CA PRO A 27 5.96 10.89 -3.52
C PRO A 27 6.06 10.63 -5.03
N ALA A 28 7.12 9.95 -5.49
CA ALA A 28 7.28 9.56 -6.88
C ALA A 28 6.69 8.17 -7.19
N CYS A 29 6.18 7.44 -6.18
CA CYS A 29 5.68 6.09 -6.39
C CYS A 29 4.45 6.04 -7.30
N LYS A 30 4.30 4.94 -8.02
CA LYS A 30 3.06 4.58 -8.72
C LYS A 30 2.50 3.33 -8.10
N PHE A 31 1.22 3.32 -7.78
CA PHE A 31 0.58 2.15 -7.21
C PHE A 31 -0.73 1.81 -7.91
N GLN A 32 -1.12 0.56 -7.79
CA GLN A 32 -2.38 0.03 -8.29
C GLN A 32 -3.04 -0.81 -7.22
N VAL A 33 -4.28 -0.46 -6.88
CA VAL A 33 -5.07 -1.12 -5.86
C VAL A 33 -6.07 -2.06 -6.52
N ASP A 34 -6.03 -3.33 -6.13
CA ASP A 34 -7.03 -4.32 -6.44
C ASP A 34 -7.83 -4.64 -5.17
N LEU A 35 -8.98 -3.99 -5.01
CA LEU A 35 -9.89 -4.21 -3.89
C LEU A 35 -10.45 -5.65 -3.83
N PRO A 36 -10.90 -6.29 -4.93
CA PRO A 36 -11.46 -7.64 -4.83
C PRO A 36 -10.41 -8.68 -4.40
N ALA A 37 -9.16 -8.55 -4.85
CA ALA A 37 -8.05 -9.40 -4.42
C ALA A 37 -7.36 -8.89 -3.14
N ARG A 38 -7.74 -7.72 -2.62
CA ARG A 38 -7.12 -7.06 -1.46
C ARG A 38 -5.60 -6.96 -1.62
N LYS A 39 -5.17 -6.54 -2.80
CA LYS A 39 -3.76 -6.46 -3.18
C LYS A 39 -3.41 -5.04 -3.62
N VAL A 40 -2.23 -4.57 -3.25
CA VAL A 40 -1.66 -3.37 -3.84
C VAL A 40 -0.31 -3.69 -4.48
N THR A 41 -0.12 -3.19 -5.69
CA THR A 41 1.14 -3.27 -6.42
C THR A 41 1.75 -1.89 -6.46
N VAL A 42 3.01 -1.76 -6.05
CA VAL A 42 3.71 -0.48 -5.89
C VAL A 42 4.99 -0.49 -6.71
N GLN A 43 5.16 0.53 -7.54
CA GLN A 43 6.40 0.85 -8.23
C GLN A 43 7.02 2.04 -7.48
N SER A 44 8.10 1.76 -6.77
CA SER A 44 8.83 2.71 -5.94
C SER A 44 10.30 2.30 -5.93
N ASP A 45 11.19 3.27 -5.71
CA ASP A 45 12.63 3.04 -5.48
C ASP A 45 12.90 2.65 -4.01
N GLU A 46 11.94 2.91 -3.11
CA GLU A 46 12.04 2.54 -1.70
C GLU A 46 12.04 1.03 -1.50
N ASP A 47 12.65 0.62 -0.40
CA ASP A 47 12.72 -0.79 -0.03
C ASP A 47 11.33 -1.32 0.36
N ARG A 48 11.10 -2.61 0.09
CA ARG A 48 9.84 -3.27 0.42
C ARG A 48 9.54 -3.16 1.92
N ALA A 49 10.57 -3.23 2.77
CA ALA A 49 10.41 -3.14 4.22
C ALA A 49 9.87 -1.76 4.64
N VAL A 50 10.41 -0.68 4.09
CA VAL A 50 9.98 0.70 4.41
C VAL A 50 8.50 0.89 4.06
N LEU A 51 8.10 0.44 2.86
CA LEU A 51 6.70 0.51 2.42
C LEU A 51 5.79 -0.36 3.29
N ALA A 52 6.23 -1.56 3.67
CA ALA A 52 5.47 -2.46 4.55
C ALA A 52 5.25 -1.83 5.95
N GLU A 53 6.28 -1.21 6.52
CA GLU A 53 6.18 -0.52 7.80
C GLU A 53 5.24 0.69 7.73
N ALA A 54 5.34 1.50 6.68
CA ALA A 54 4.41 2.62 6.48
C ALA A 54 2.95 2.16 6.36
N LEU A 55 2.71 1.07 5.62
CA LEU A 55 1.38 0.46 5.50
C LEU A 55 0.87 -0.07 6.85
N ALA A 56 1.74 -0.72 7.63
CA ALA A 56 1.39 -1.23 8.95
C ALA A 56 1.08 -0.09 9.95
N ASP A 57 1.85 1.00 9.95
CA ASP A 57 1.62 2.19 10.78
C ASP A 57 0.27 2.87 10.45
N ALA A 58 -0.10 2.86 9.18
CA ALA A 58 -1.42 3.31 8.71
C ALA A 58 -2.59 2.35 9.03
N GLY A 59 -2.32 1.22 9.70
CA GLY A 59 -3.32 0.22 10.07
C GLY A 59 -3.64 -0.80 8.99
N TYR A 60 -2.79 -0.93 7.97
CA TYR A 60 -2.90 -1.90 6.88
C TYR A 60 -1.66 -2.80 6.82
N PRO A 61 -1.44 -3.66 7.83
CA PRO A 61 -0.28 -4.56 7.83
C PRO A 61 -0.35 -5.53 6.64
N PRO A 62 0.72 -5.64 5.84
CA PRO A 62 0.80 -6.67 4.81
C PRO A 62 0.82 -8.08 5.41
N ALA A 63 0.08 -9.01 4.79
CA ALA A 63 0.09 -10.44 5.13
C ALA A 63 1.19 -11.24 4.43
#